data_AF-A0A972CWU1-F1
#
_entry.id   AF-A0A972CWU1-F1
#
_cell.length_a   1.000
_cell.length_b   1.000
_cell.length_c   1.000
_cell.angle_alpha   90.00
_cell.angle_beta   90.00
_cell.angle_gamma   90.00
#
_symmetry.space_group_name_H-M   'P 1'
#
loop_
_entity.id
_entity.type
_entity.pdbx_description
1 polymer ?
#
loop_
_entity_poly.entity_id
_entity_poly.type
_entity_poly.pdbx_seq_one_letter_code
_entity_poly.pdbx_strand_id
1 'polypeptide(L)'
;MNNKIANRLMAICLAILMIPTLAPMSIFAEEAILIPDAEQQEVLLTEDENIIQEPEETAEPTAEEPEELTSPDALETAEPLVEELKEDAVEENKKVEEIEEPEITDQTLSKTVNGVTVNVSGRLPVGTTLSVEQASVSVEGMDVLCAFDIKLWLDGKELEPGSSVGVSFFNVKKLEEDVAVVHIKDNGSLEKVTANISENLSCATFRADSFSIYAIGSVSG
;
A
#
# COMPACT_ATOMS: atom_id res chain seq x y z
N MET A 1 37.37 -21.41 53.55
CA MET A 1 37.88 -22.27 52.47
C MET A 1 37.23 -23.65 52.63
N ASN A 2 36.50 -24.27 51.71
CA ASN A 2 36.19 -23.95 50.32
C ASN A 2 34.84 -24.60 49.95
N ASN A 3 33.98 -23.79 49.37
CA ASN A 3 32.86 -24.21 48.54
C ASN A 3 33.41 -24.85 47.27
N LYS A 4 32.90 -26.03 46.88
CA LYS A 4 32.83 -26.59 45.51
C LYS A 4 32.69 -28.10 45.64
N ILE A 5 31.46 -28.62 45.53
CA ILE A 5 31.12 -29.99 45.06
C ILE A 5 29.59 -30.11 44.82
N ALA A 6 28.76 -29.15 45.24
CA ALA A 6 27.30 -29.27 45.12
C ALA A 6 26.67 -28.99 43.73
N ASN A 7 27.45 -28.69 42.68
CA ASN A 7 26.88 -28.21 41.39
C ASN A 7 27.19 -29.09 40.17
N ARG A 8 27.29 -30.42 40.31
CA ARG A 8 27.43 -31.33 39.15
C ARG A 8 26.80 -32.70 39.37
N LEU A 9 25.50 -32.78 39.66
CA LEU A 9 24.74 -34.04 39.62
C LEU A 9 23.22 -33.79 39.61
N MET A 10 22.75 -32.84 38.79
CA MET A 10 21.31 -32.68 38.50
C MET A 10 21.10 -32.67 36.99
N ALA A 11 21.55 -33.75 36.37
CA ALA A 11 21.13 -34.15 35.05
C ALA A 11 20.71 -35.61 35.18
N ILE A 12 19.60 -35.94 34.51
CA ILE A 12 19.08 -37.28 34.18
C ILE A 12 17.80 -37.67 34.95
N CYS A 13 16.75 -37.88 34.15
CA CYS A 13 15.49 -38.59 34.40
C CYS A 13 14.29 -37.84 35.00
N LEU A 14 13.64 -37.01 34.16
CA LEU A 14 12.17 -37.14 34.05
C LEU A 14 11.74 -36.92 32.60
N ALA A 15 11.68 -38.05 31.91
CA ALA A 15 11.25 -38.21 30.54
C ALA A 15 9.72 -38.35 30.49
N ILE A 16 9.12 -37.77 29.45
CA ILE A 16 7.91 -38.24 28.76
C ILE A 16 6.60 -38.10 29.55
N LEU A 17 5.92 -36.98 29.30
CA LEU A 17 4.45 -37.00 29.19
C LEU A 17 4.03 -36.04 28.06
N MET A 18 4.44 -36.42 26.85
CA MET A 18 3.88 -35.93 25.59
C MET A 18 2.49 -36.53 25.44
N ILE A 19 1.45 -35.70 25.58
CA ILE A 19 0.10 -36.03 25.12
C ILE A 19 -0.07 -35.34 23.75
N PRO A 20 0.00 -36.07 22.62
CA PRO A 20 -0.58 -35.58 21.39
C PRO A 20 -2.08 -35.88 21.40
N THR A 21 -2.89 -34.84 21.53
CA THR A 21 -4.30 -34.89 21.17
C THR A 21 -4.38 -35.12 19.66
N LEU A 22 -4.79 -36.32 19.24
CA LEU A 22 -5.17 -36.61 17.86
C LEU A 22 -6.36 -35.72 17.47
N ALA A 23 -6.14 -34.76 16.56
CA ALA A 23 -7.20 -34.25 15.70
C ALA A 23 -7.22 -35.11 14.41
N PRO A 24 -8.39 -35.54 13.91
CA PRO A 24 -8.48 -36.34 12.70
C PRO A 24 -8.08 -35.52 11.47
N MET A 25 -7.12 -36.05 10.71
CA MET A 25 -6.80 -35.61 9.36
C MET A 25 -8.03 -35.85 8.46
N SER A 26 -8.65 -34.78 7.96
CA SER A 26 -9.55 -34.88 6.82
C SER A 26 -8.72 -35.15 5.57
N ILE A 27 -8.74 -36.41 5.13
CA ILE A 27 -8.35 -36.85 3.80
C ILE A 27 -9.45 -36.36 2.85
N PHE A 28 -9.18 -35.33 2.05
CA PHE A 28 -9.97 -35.11 0.84
C PHE A 28 -9.35 -35.91 -0.31
N ALA A 29 -10.23 -36.65 -0.97
CA ALA A 29 -9.93 -37.65 -1.96
C ALA A 29 -9.15 -37.10 -3.15
N GLU A 30 -8.16 -37.90 -3.53
CA GLU A 30 -7.50 -37.93 -4.81
C GLU A 30 -8.52 -38.29 -5.89
N GLU A 31 -8.89 -37.32 -6.75
CA GLU A 31 -9.50 -37.62 -8.03
C GLU A 31 -8.39 -37.61 -9.07
N ALA A 32 -7.96 -38.82 -9.43
CA ALA A 32 -7.01 -39.07 -10.50
C ALA A 32 -7.60 -38.61 -11.83
N ILE A 33 -7.13 -37.48 -12.36
CA ILE A 33 -7.22 -37.20 -13.79
C ILE A 33 -6.04 -37.90 -14.46
N LEU A 34 -6.38 -39.04 -15.04
CA LEU A 34 -5.58 -39.81 -15.99
C LEU A 34 -5.29 -38.94 -17.21
N ILE A 35 -4.03 -38.57 -17.44
CA ILE A 35 -3.56 -38.06 -18.74
C ILE A 35 -2.43 -38.98 -19.21
N PRO A 36 -2.54 -39.59 -20.40
CA PRO A 36 -1.56 -40.54 -20.91
C PRO A 36 -0.25 -39.85 -21.33
N ASP A 37 0.84 -40.56 -21.07
CA ASP A 37 2.18 -40.38 -21.64
C ASP A 37 2.14 -40.45 -23.18
N ALA A 38 2.59 -39.39 -23.86
CA ALA A 38 3.02 -39.44 -25.26
C ALA A 38 3.76 -38.16 -25.67
N GLU A 39 5.05 -38.35 -25.90
CA GLU A 39 5.83 -37.82 -27.03
C GLU A 39 6.46 -36.41 -26.95
N GLN A 40 7.78 -36.49 -27.03
CA GLN A 40 8.75 -35.47 -27.36
C GLN A 40 8.33 -34.71 -28.63
N GLN A 41 8.44 -33.39 -28.60
CA GLN A 41 8.71 -32.64 -29.81
C GLN A 41 9.59 -31.43 -29.49
N GLU A 42 10.88 -31.59 -29.80
CA GLU A 42 11.78 -30.48 -30.10
C GLU A 42 11.16 -29.68 -31.26
N VAL A 43 10.96 -28.38 -31.08
CA VAL A 43 10.80 -27.46 -32.21
C VAL A 43 11.61 -26.20 -31.94
N LEU A 44 12.75 -26.18 -32.62
CA LEU A 44 13.45 -25.07 -33.26
C LEU A 44 13.43 -23.69 -32.58
N LEU A 45 14.64 -23.31 -32.16
CA LEU A 45 15.17 -21.95 -32.20
C LEU A 45 14.78 -21.24 -33.50
N THR A 46 14.16 -20.08 -33.38
CA THR A 46 14.28 -19.01 -34.38
C THR A 46 14.78 -17.76 -33.66
N GLU A 47 16.05 -17.47 -33.93
CA GLU A 47 16.70 -16.18 -33.68
C GLU A 47 15.99 -15.13 -34.54
N ASP A 48 15.43 -14.08 -33.93
CA ASP A 48 15.01 -12.90 -34.68
C ASP A 48 16.04 -11.79 -34.46
N GLU A 49 16.75 -11.50 -35.55
CA GLU A 49 17.77 -10.49 -35.65
C GLU A 49 17.19 -9.09 -35.49
N ASN A 50 17.84 -8.37 -34.58
CA ASN A 50 17.84 -6.94 -34.40
C ASN A 50 18.28 -6.20 -35.67
N ILE A 51 17.41 -5.40 -36.29
CA ILE A 51 17.81 -4.26 -37.14
C ILE A 51 16.84 -3.09 -36.88
N ILE A 52 17.20 -2.21 -35.93
CA ILE A 52 16.68 -0.84 -35.87
C ILE A 52 17.73 0.06 -36.51
N GLN A 53 17.32 0.79 -37.55
CA GLN A 53 18.10 1.85 -38.18
C GLN A 53 18.06 3.10 -37.29
N GLU A 54 19.24 3.68 -37.02
CA GLU A 54 19.41 5.06 -36.56
C GLU A 54 18.86 6.06 -37.59
N PRO A 55 18.57 7.30 -37.17
CA PRO A 55 19.59 8.31 -37.43
C PRO A 55 19.87 9.25 -36.24
N GLU A 56 21.14 9.60 -36.12
CA GLU A 56 21.64 10.81 -35.47
C GLU A 56 20.98 12.07 -36.06
N GLU A 57 20.63 13.05 -35.22
CA GLU A 57 21.00 14.43 -35.53
C GLU A 57 21.13 15.29 -34.26
N THR A 58 22.32 15.85 -34.14
CA THR A 58 22.83 16.84 -33.20
C THR A 58 22.16 18.21 -33.38
N ALA A 59 21.80 18.90 -32.29
CA ALA A 59 21.92 20.36 -32.19
C ALA A 59 22.00 20.82 -30.72
N GLU A 60 23.04 21.60 -30.43
CA GLU A 60 23.46 22.18 -29.16
C GLU A 60 22.68 23.48 -28.77
N PRO A 61 22.90 24.04 -27.55
CA PRO A 61 21.97 24.88 -26.78
C PRO A 61 22.26 26.40 -26.87
N THR A 62 21.34 27.25 -26.37
CA THR A 62 21.55 28.64 -25.87
C THR A 62 20.19 29.10 -25.29
N ALA A 63 20.01 29.14 -23.96
CA ALA A 63 20.25 30.24 -23.01
C ALA A 63 19.36 31.48 -23.21
N GLU A 64 18.48 31.76 -22.24
CA GLU A 64 18.37 33.08 -21.60
C GLU A 64 17.57 33.00 -20.27
N GLU A 65 18.12 33.65 -19.25
CA GLU A 65 17.62 33.84 -17.87
C GLU A 65 16.75 35.14 -17.79
N PRO A 66 16.24 35.59 -16.63
CA PRO A 66 14.92 36.19 -16.51
C PRO A 66 14.97 37.71 -16.30
N GLU A 67 13.83 38.39 -16.43
CA GLU A 67 13.69 39.74 -15.88
C GLU A 67 12.46 39.89 -14.97
N GLU A 68 12.83 40.46 -13.83
CA GLU A 68 12.19 40.93 -12.62
C GLU A 68 11.03 41.94 -12.75
N LEU A 69 10.25 41.96 -11.64
CA LEU A 69 9.63 43.12 -10.97
C LEU A 69 8.50 43.88 -11.67
N THR A 70 7.35 43.98 -10.98
CA THR A 70 7.03 45.17 -10.15
C THR A 70 5.63 45.06 -9.53
N SER A 71 5.57 45.02 -8.20
CA SER A 71 4.50 45.69 -7.44
C SER A 71 4.94 47.13 -7.18
N PRO A 72 3.99 48.06 -6.99
CA PRO A 72 4.06 48.79 -5.74
C PRO A 72 2.70 49.01 -5.06
N ASP A 73 2.90 49.28 -3.78
CA ASP A 73 2.05 49.47 -2.62
C ASP A 73 1.25 50.79 -2.61
N ALA A 74 0.36 50.87 -1.61
CA ALA A 74 -0.03 52.05 -0.82
C ALA A 74 -1.35 52.81 -1.09
N LEU A 75 -2.22 52.74 -0.04
CA LEU A 75 -3.03 53.82 0.59
C LEU A 75 -4.22 54.42 -0.21
N GLU A 76 -5.39 54.80 0.33
CA GLU A 76 -5.90 55.05 1.67
C GLU A 76 -7.44 55.36 1.58
N THR A 77 -8.22 54.91 2.57
CA THR A 77 -9.44 55.54 3.17
C THR A 77 -10.73 55.81 2.37
N ALA A 78 -11.82 55.13 2.74
CA ALA A 78 -13.06 55.69 3.36
C ALA A 78 -14.31 54.81 3.11
N GLU A 79 -14.95 54.36 4.20
CA GLU A 79 -16.30 53.75 4.27
C GLU A 79 -17.42 54.83 4.11
N PRO A 80 -18.72 54.53 4.25
CA PRO A 80 -19.56 53.44 3.71
C PRO A 80 -20.77 54.00 2.94
N LEU A 81 -21.36 53.25 2.01
CA LEU A 81 -22.71 53.52 1.50
C LEU A 81 -23.60 52.29 1.71
N VAL A 82 -24.46 52.43 2.71
CA VAL A 82 -25.63 51.62 2.97
C VAL A 82 -26.59 51.73 1.80
N GLU A 83 -26.94 50.61 1.18
CA GLU A 83 -28.13 50.52 0.33
C GLU A 83 -28.98 49.36 0.83
N GLU A 84 -30.08 49.73 1.48
CA GLU A 84 -31.15 48.86 1.95
C GLU A 84 -31.72 48.05 0.78
N LEU A 85 -31.41 46.75 0.74
CA LEU A 85 -32.16 45.80 -0.06
C LEU A 85 -33.22 45.12 0.80
N LYS A 86 -34.44 45.26 0.28
CA LYS A 86 -35.71 44.97 0.91
C LYS A 86 -35.86 43.49 1.24
N GLU A 87 -36.45 43.31 2.42
CA GLU A 87 -37.11 42.12 2.94
C GLU A 87 -38.15 41.59 1.94
N ASP A 88 -37.81 40.49 1.25
CA ASP A 88 -38.79 39.55 0.71
C ASP A 88 -38.48 38.20 1.37
N ALA A 89 -39.31 37.87 2.36
CA ALA A 89 -39.29 36.62 3.09
C ALA A 89 -39.68 35.47 2.15
N VAL A 90 -38.68 34.78 1.60
CA VAL A 90 -38.82 33.40 1.17
C VAL A 90 -38.39 32.56 2.36
N GLU A 91 -39.36 32.09 3.13
CA GLU A 91 -39.16 31.08 4.17
C GLU A 91 -38.82 29.76 3.47
N GLU A 92 -37.58 29.65 3.04
CA GLU A 92 -37.00 28.43 2.51
C GLU A 92 -36.84 27.49 3.69
N ASN A 93 -37.85 26.65 3.92
CA ASN A 93 -37.83 25.57 4.90
C ASN A 93 -36.81 24.52 4.44
N LYS A 94 -35.52 24.86 4.57
CA LYS A 94 -34.40 23.96 4.40
C LYS A 94 -34.47 22.97 5.55
N LYS A 95 -35.13 21.83 5.30
CA LYS A 95 -34.99 20.63 6.11
C LYS A 95 -33.50 20.32 6.15
N VAL A 96 -32.84 20.73 7.23
CA VAL A 96 -31.49 20.31 7.56
C VAL A 96 -31.64 18.82 7.85
N GLU A 97 -31.25 17.99 6.88
CA GLU A 97 -31.04 16.58 7.19
C GLU A 97 -29.90 16.54 8.20
N GLU A 98 -30.24 16.09 9.40
CA GLU A 98 -29.26 15.78 10.43
C GLU A 98 -28.41 14.65 9.88
N ILE A 99 -27.22 15.01 9.39
CA ILE A 99 -26.22 14.05 8.93
C ILE A 99 -25.68 13.42 10.21
N GLU A 100 -26.21 12.26 10.58
CA GLU A 100 -25.63 11.46 11.64
C GLU A 100 -24.19 11.11 11.24
N GLU A 101 -23.23 11.51 12.09
CA GLU A 101 -21.85 11.09 11.89
C GLU A 101 -21.77 9.56 12.04
N PRO A 102 -21.04 8.87 11.15
CA PRO A 102 -20.96 7.42 11.22
C PRO A 102 -20.21 6.99 12.48
N GLU A 103 -20.68 5.92 13.11
CA GLU A 103 -19.99 5.30 14.25
C GLU A 103 -18.58 4.85 13.83
N ILE A 104 -17.55 5.15 14.62
CA ILE A 104 -16.16 4.73 14.36
C ILE A 104 -15.80 3.55 15.25
N THR A 105 -15.38 2.43 14.64
CA THR A 105 -14.98 1.21 15.35
C THR A 105 -13.65 0.66 14.84
N ASP A 106 -12.98 -0.17 15.64
CA ASP A 106 -11.78 -0.90 15.24
C ASP A 106 -12.16 -1.99 14.22
N GLN A 107 -11.65 -1.87 12.99
CA GLN A 107 -11.96 -2.76 11.87
C GLN A 107 -10.68 -3.27 11.21
N THR A 108 -10.79 -4.40 10.49
CA THR A 108 -9.75 -4.90 9.59
C THR A 108 -10.40 -5.28 8.28
N LEU A 109 -10.03 -4.58 7.22
CA LEU A 109 -10.50 -4.79 5.86
C LEU A 109 -9.40 -5.50 5.06
N SER A 110 -9.76 -6.42 4.18
CA SER A 110 -8.82 -7.24 3.44
C SER A 110 -9.23 -7.40 1.98
N LYS A 111 -8.27 -7.32 1.07
CA LYS A 111 -8.47 -7.58 -0.36
C LYS A 111 -7.24 -8.27 -0.94
N THR A 112 -7.46 -9.32 -1.72
CA THR A 112 -6.38 -10.02 -2.45
C THR A 112 -6.43 -9.67 -3.93
N VAL A 113 -5.30 -9.24 -4.48
CA VAL A 113 -5.12 -8.90 -5.90
C VAL A 113 -3.82 -9.55 -6.38
N ASN A 114 -3.87 -10.32 -7.46
CA ASN A 114 -2.72 -11.03 -8.04
C ASN A 114 -1.91 -11.89 -7.04
N GLY A 115 -2.60 -12.49 -6.06
CA GLY A 115 -2.00 -13.34 -5.04
C GLY A 115 -1.38 -12.59 -3.86
N VAL A 116 -1.34 -11.26 -3.88
CA VAL A 116 -0.93 -10.42 -2.74
C VAL A 116 -2.17 -10.02 -1.95
N THR A 117 -2.17 -10.24 -0.64
CA THR A 117 -3.26 -9.83 0.24
C THR A 117 -2.89 -8.54 0.93
N VAL A 118 -3.71 -7.50 0.75
CA VAL A 118 -3.58 -6.20 1.41
C VAL A 118 -4.60 -6.14 2.54
N ASN A 119 -4.11 -5.88 3.75
CA ASN A 119 -4.95 -5.61 4.93
C ASN A 119 -4.80 -4.15 5.36
N VAL A 120 -5.93 -3.53 5.69
CA VAL A 120 -6.01 -2.21 6.34
C VAL A 120 -6.71 -2.38 7.68
N SER A 121 -6.08 -1.93 8.76
CA SER A 121 -6.58 -2.10 10.13
C SER A 121 -6.52 -0.81 10.93
N GLY A 122 -7.58 -0.51 11.67
CA GLY A 122 -7.63 0.66 12.53
C GLY A 122 -9.06 1.13 12.79
N ARG A 123 -9.19 2.33 13.35
CA ARG A 123 -10.48 2.94 13.62
C ARG A 123 -11.05 3.56 12.36
N LEU A 124 -12.11 2.97 11.84
CA LEU A 124 -12.78 3.36 10.61
C LEU A 124 -14.29 3.52 10.84
N PRO A 125 -14.98 4.35 10.05
CA PRO A 125 -16.44 4.39 10.03
C PRO A 125 -17.05 3.01 9.77
N VAL A 126 -18.08 2.64 10.51
CA VAL A 126 -18.85 1.42 10.26
C VAL A 126 -19.45 1.50 8.85
N GLY A 127 -19.30 0.41 8.08
CA GLY A 127 -19.70 0.37 6.67
C GLY A 127 -18.60 0.74 5.67
N THR A 128 -17.40 1.13 6.15
CA THR A 128 -16.25 1.36 5.28
C THR A 128 -15.87 0.09 4.52
N THR A 129 -15.62 0.24 3.22
CA THR A 129 -15.15 -0.82 2.33
C THR A 129 -13.77 -0.49 1.75
N LEU A 130 -13.02 -1.52 1.39
CA LEU A 130 -11.66 -1.39 0.86
C LEU A 130 -11.64 -1.73 -0.63
N SER A 131 -11.12 -0.80 -1.44
CA SER A 131 -10.72 -1.05 -2.82
C SER A 131 -9.20 -1.17 -2.89
N VAL A 132 -8.73 -2.14 -3.68
CA VAL A 132 -7.32 -2.33 -3.98
C VAL A 132 -7.24 -2.71 -5.46
N GLU A 133 -6.50 -1.92 -6.22
CA GLU A 133 -6.30 -2.13 -7.65
C GLU A 133 -4.80 -2.22 -7.96
N GLN A 134 -4.42 -3.06 -8.91
CA GLN A 134 -3.02 -3.14 -9.32
C GLN A 134 -2.62 -1.84 -10.00
N ALA A 135 -1.52 -1.25 -9.56
CA ALA A 135 -0.89 -0.11 -10.20
C ALA A 135 0.37 -0.56 -10.95
N SER A 136 0.66 0.11 -12.06
CA SER A 136 1.93 -0.01 -12.78
C SER A 136 2.68 1.30 -12.64
N VAL A 137 3.80 1.27 -11.91
CA VAL A 137 4.61 2.45 -11.60
C VAL A 137 6.08 2.13 -11.78
N SER A 138 6.87 3.16 -12.06
CA SER A 138 8.33 3.09 -12.08
C SER A 138 8.87 4.08 -11.06
N VAL A 139 9.79 3.62 -10.21
CA VAL A 139 10.40 4.42 -9.14
C VAL A 139 11.91 4.36 -9.35
N GLU A 140 12.55 5.51 -9.48
CA GLU A 140 13.99 5.59 -9.72
C GLU A 140 14.77 4.89 -8.60
N GLY A 141 15.76 4.07 -8.99
CA GLY A 141 16.60 3.32 -8.04
C GLY A 141 15.90 2.14 -7.35
N MET A 142 14.69 1.76 -7.78
CA MET A 142 13.91 0.68 -7.21
C MET A 142 13.43 -0.30 -8.30
N ASP A 143 13.64 -1.60 -8.09
CA ASP A 143 12.97 -2.64 -8.86
C ASP A 143 11.61 -2.94 -8.21
N VAL A 144 10.52 -2.47 -8.82
CA VAL A 144 9.17 -2.56 -8.26
C VAL A 144 8.65 -3.99 -8.35
N LEU A 145 8.45 -4.64 -7.21
CA LEU A 145 7.92 -6.01 -7.10
C LEU A 145 6.39 -6.02 -7.25
N CYS A 146 5.72 -5.06 -6.60
CA CYS A 146 4.29 -4.83 -6.75
C CYS A 146 3.93 -3.39 -6.37
N ALA A 147 2.83 -2.91 -6.92
CA ALA A 147 2.25 -1.63 -6.55
C ALA A 147 0.72 -1.72 -6.60
N PHE A 148 0.06 -1.04 -5.67
CA PHE A 148 -1.38 -1.04 -5.57
C PHE A 148 -1.91 0.35 -5.22
N ASP A 149 -2.95 0.77 -5.95
CA ASP A 149 -3.81 1.88 -5.56
C ASP A 149 -4.78 1.37 -4.49
N ILE A 150 -4.74 1.96 -3.30
CA ILE A 150 -5.56 1.58 -2.16
C ILE A 150 -6.54 2.72 -1.91
N LYS A 151 -7.82 2.40 -1.74
CA LYS A 151 -8.87 3.40 -1.44
C LYS A 151 -9.86 2.88 -0.42
N LEU A 152 -10.38 3.77 0.42
CA LEU A 152 -11.50 3.48 1.30
C LEU A 152 -12.77 4.15 0.79
N TRP A 153 -13.90 3.46 0.94
CA TRP A 153 -15.19 3.93 0.47
C TRP A 153 -16.26 3.77 1.54
N LEU A 154 -17.08 4.79 1.73
CA LEU A 154 -18.29 4.75 2.56
C LEU A 154 -19.45 5.32 1.75
N ASP A 155 -20.52 4.55 1.60
CA ASP A 155 -21.73 4.95 0.86
C ASP A 155 -21.44 5.53 -0.53
N GLY A 156 -20.46 4.93 -1.23
CA GLY A 156 -20.06 5.33 -2.58
C GLY A 156 -19.19 6.60 -2.66
N LYS A 157 -18.78 7.17 -1.52
CA LYS A 157 -17.81 8.26 -1.45
C LYS A 157 -16.46 7.75 -1.00
N GLU A 158 -15.42 8.17 -1.69
CA GLU A 158 -14.04 7.94 -1.28
C GLU A 158 -13.73 8.74 -0.02
N LEU A 159 -12.95 8.15 0.89
CA LEU A 159 -12.53 8.80 2.13
C LEU A 159 -11.09 8.46 2.47
N GLU A 160 -10.45 9.40 3.17
CA GLU A 160 -9.14 9.19 3.76
C GLU A 160 -9.27 8.70 5.21
N PRO A 161 -8.27 7.99 5.74
CA PRO A 161 -8.22 7.63 7.15
C PRO A 161 -8.29 8.89 8.04
N GLY A 162 -9.25 8.95 8.96
CA GLY A 162 -9.30 10.02 9.96
C GLY A 162 -8.18 9.94 11.01
N SER A 163 -7.46 8.82 11.07
CA SER A 163 -6.30 8.58 11.92
C SER A 163 -5.41 7.51 11.31
N SER A 164 -4.15 7.44 11.76
CA SER A 164 -3.16 6.49 11.22
C SER A 164 -3.62 5.03 11.31
N VAL A 165 -3.71 4.36 10.16
CA VAL A 165 -4.12 2.95 10.05
C VAL A 165 -2.91 2.05 9.81
N GLY A 166 -2.98 0.81 10.26
CA GLY A 166 -2.01 -0.22 9.95
C GLY A 166 -2.29 -0.84 8.59
N VAL A 167 -1.28 -0.90 7.73
CA VAL A 167 -1.33 -1.52 6.41
C VAL A 167 -0.40 -2.72 6.40
N SER A 168 -0.79 -3.81 5.73
CA SER A 168 0.03 -5.01 5.60
C SER A 168 -0.15 -5.66 4.24
N PHE A 169 0.94 -5.96 3.56
CA PHE A 169 0.97 -6.70 2.31
C PHE A 169 1.53 -8.09 2.59
N PHE A 170 0.77 -9.14 2.31
CA PHE A 170 1.17 -10.53 2.49
C PHE A 170 1.37 -11.23 1.14
N ASN A 171 2.22 -12.25 1.14
CA ASN A 171 2.57 -13.05 -0.04
C ASN A 171 3.21 -12.23 -1.17
N VAL A 172 3.97 -11.19 -0.82
CA VAL A 172 4.74 -10.43 -1.80
C VAL A 172 5.88 -11.31 -2.32
N LYS A 173 5.87 -11.59 -3.63
CA LYS A 173 6.90 -12.44 -4.25
C LYS A 173 8.25 -11.73 -4.25
N LYS A 174 9.32 -12.50 -4.01
CA LYS A 174 10.72 -12.01 -4.01
C LYS A 174 10.98 -10.87 -3.00
N LEU A 175 10.27 -10.89 -1.88
CA LEU A 175 10.54 -9.98 -0.77
C LEU A 175 11.82 -10.45 -0.04
N GLU A 176 12.91 -9.69 -0.15
CA GLU A 176 14.25 -9.97 0.41
C GLU A 176 14.70 -8.85 1.37
N GLU A 177 15.93 -8.91 1.93
CA GLU A 177 16.42 -7.98 2.98
C GLU A 177 16.42 -6.49 2.55
N ASP A 178 16.72 -6.20 1.28
CA ASP A 178 16.84 -4.84 0.75
C ASP A 178 15.57 -4.35 0.06
N VAL A 179 14.44 -4.37 0.77
CA VAL A 179 13.15 -3.88 0.26
C VAL A 179 12.77 -2.54 0.89
N ALA A 180 12.25 -1.64 0.06
CA ALA A 180 11.63 -0.40 0.51
C ALA A 180 10.15 -0.36 0.11
N VAL A 181 9.38 0.37 0.92
CA VAL A 181 8.01 0.75 0.61
C VAL A 181 7.98 2.25 0.35
N VAL A 182 7.33 2.65 -0.73
CA VAL A 182 7.13 4.06 -1.09
C VAL A 182 5.65 4.36 -1.29
N HIS A 183 5.25 5.54 -0.87
CA HIS A 183 3.94 6.12 -1.12
C HIS A 183 4.09 7.12 -2.27
N ILE A 184 3.33 6.91 -3.34
CA ILE A 184 3.19 7.84 -4.46
C ILE A 184 1.86 8.55 -4.25
N LYS A 185 1.92 9.81 -3.85
CA LYS A 185 0.74 10.65 -3.62
C LYS A 185 0.06 10.96 -4.95
N ASP A 186 -1.20 11.40 -4.91
CA ASP A 186 -1.98 11.75 -6.11
C ASP A 186 -1.34 12.87 -6.96
N ASN A 187 -0.54 13.73 -6.34
CA ASN A 187 0.22 14.77 -7.04
C ASN A 187 1.53 14.25 -7.68
N GLY A 188 1.79 12.95 -7.62
CA GLY A 188 3.00 12.28 -8.12
C GLY A 188 4.20 12.35 -7.19
N SER A 189 4.09 12.97 -6.02
CA SER A 189 5.21 13.06 -5.06
C SER A 189 5.50 11.69 -4.42
N LEU A 190 6.78 11.36 -4.36
CA LEU A 190 7.29 10.13 -3.73
C LEU A 190 7.68 10.37 -2.27
N GLU A 191 7.22 9.50 -1.38
CA GLU A 191 7.58 9.49 0.03
C GLU A 191 8.00 8.08 0.46
N LYS A 192 9.16 7.97 1.12
CA LYS A 192 9.61 6.69 1.69
C LYS A 192 8.83 6.37 2.95
N VAL A 193 8.29 5.17 3.03
CA VAL A 193 7.53 4.68 4.17
C VAL A 193 8.44 3.87 5.09
N THR A 194 8.34 4.12 6.40
CA THR A 194 9.01 3.26 7.38
C THR A 194 8.18 1.98 7.56
N ALA A 195 8.66 0.89 6.99
CA ALA A 195 8.00 -0.42 7.03
C ALA A 195 8.81 -1.44 7.82
N ASN A 196 8.12 -2.37 8.46
CA ASN A 196 8.70 -3.58 9.00
C ASN A 196 8.53 -4.71 7.96
N ILE A 197 9.66 -5.27 7.52
CA ILE A 197 9.73 -6.32 6.50
C ILE A 197 10.00 -7.66 7.19
N SER A 198 9.24 -8.68 6.79
CA SER A 198 9.41 -10.07 7.24
C SER A 198 9.46 -10.99 6.03
N GLU A 199 10.66 -11.37 5.61
CA GLU A 199 10.91 -12.26 4.47
C GLU A 199 10.28 -13.64 4.66
N ASN A 200 10.42 -14.19 5.87
CA ASN A 200 9.87 -15.50 6.23
C ASN A 200 8.35 -15.57 6.09
N LEU A 201 7.67 -14.43 6.27
CA LEU A 201 6.22 -14.31 6.11
C LEU A 201 5.84 -13.66 4.77
N SER A 202 6.84 -13.33 3.93
CA SER A 202 6.69 -12.55 2.70
C SER A 202 5.75 -11.35 2.91
N CYS A 203 6.01 -10.60 3.98
CA CYS A 203 5.13 -9.57 4.50
C CYS A 203 5.84 -8.22 4.71
N ALA A 204 5.18 -7.14 4.29
CA ALA A 204 5.57 -5.77 4.59
C ALA A 204 4.45 -5.08 5.38
N THR A 205 4.77 -4.48 6.52
CA THR A 205 3.78 -3.81 7.40
C THR A 205 4.20 -2.39 7.73
N PHE A 206 3.27 -1.45 7.74
CA PHE A 206 3.55 -0.04 8.03
C PHE A 206 2.30 0.71 8.50
N ARG A 207 2.46 2.00 8.81
CA ARG A 207 1.38 2.93 9.14
C ARG A 207 1.14 3.91 8.01
N ALA A 208 -0.12 4.21 7.73
CA ALA A 208 -0.53 5.14 6.68
C ALA A 208 -1.54 6.16 7.21
N ASP A 209 -1.35 7.42 6.84
CA ASP A 209 -2.24 8.54 7.19
C ASP A 209 -3.09 9.02 6.00
N SER A 210 -2.76 8.54 4.80
CA SER A 210 -3.50 8.79 3.56
C SER A 210 -3.34 7.62 2.60
N PHE A 211 -4.24 7.53 1.63
CA PHE A 211 -4.31 6.45 0.67
C PHE A 211 -4.18 6.95 -0.76
N SER A 212 -3.35 6.25 -1.53
CA SER A 212 -3.12 6.42 -2.95
C SER A 212 -2.33 5.17 -3.36
N ILE A 213 -1.30 5.31 -4.21
CA ILE A 213 -0.47 4.19 -4.65
C ILE A 213 0.64 3.91 -3.64
N TYR A 214 0.72 2.66 -3.18
CA TYR A 214 1.87 2.13 -2.44
C TYR A 214 2.61 1.12 -3.31
N ALA A 215 3.92 1.30 -3.43
CA ALA A 215 4.80 0.38 -4.15
C ALA A 215 5.80 -0.27 -3.19
N ILE A 216 6.05 -1.56 -3.40
CA ILE A 216 7.04 -2.35 -2.70
C ILE A 216 8.07 -2.77 -3.74
N GLY A 217 9.34 -2.51 -3.47
CA GLY A 217 10.40 -2.82 -4.41
C GLY A 217 11.76 -3.02 -3.75
N SER A 218 12.61 -3.78 -4.42
CA SER A 218 14.00 -3.97 -4.01
C SER A 218 14.81 -2.72 -4.36
N VAL A 219 15.66 -2.27 -3.45
CA VAL A 219 16.55 -1.12 -3.66
C VAL A 219 17.99 -1.61 -3.76
N SER A 220 18.71 -1.13 -4.77
CA SER A 220 20.14 -1.43 -4.88
C SER A 220 20.89 -0.52 -3.89
N GLY A 221 21.53 -1.12 -2.89
CA GLY A 221 22.43 -0.43 -1.95
C GLY A 221 23.76 -0.02 -2.57
#